data_AF-A0A938V5I4-F1
#
_entry.id   AF-A0A938V5I4-F1
#
_cell.length_a   1.000
_cell.length_b   1.000
_cell.length_c   1.000
_cell.angle_alpha   90.00
_cell.angle_beta   90.00
_cell.angle_gamma   90.00
#
_symmetry.space_group_name_H-M   'P 1'
#
loop_
_entity.id
_entity.type
_entity.pdbx_description
1 polymer ?
#
loop_
_entity_poly.entity_id
_entity_poly.type
_entity_poly.pdbx_seq_one_letter_code
_entity_poly.pdbx_strand_id
1 'polypeptide(L)'
;MSNPNDEQTPEEILPWAASFNLDNLPAFVVQDPETGEDVAISRQTMAGALVAYAMDLQERLGMPFTPPQQAVEEMGLSWRLVQLALPRFEEMARGLVKTPGRPRKEVNDRWSHPGSLTVAEAIRDYLYENPGAASRNAATGRTVYSEGFRDLVLGLLGPGGPGAGMNAAQVRACTGVPARTLALWQGRKLGKRGRRK
;
A
#
# COMPACT_ATOMS: atom_id res chain seq x y z
N MET A 1 17.45 13.63 -30.03
CA MET A 1 16.12 13.33 -30.57
C MET A 1 15.36 12.60 -29.48
N SER A 2 14.52 13.31 -28.72
CA SER A 2 13.71 12.72 -27.65
C SER A 2 12.50 12.03 -28.26
N ASN A 3 12.15 10.86 -27.72
CA ASN A 3 11.14 9.96 -28.27
C ASN A 3 9.74 10.59 -28.07
N PRO A 4 8.93 10.80 -29.11
CA PRO A 4 7.61 11.44 -29.00
C PRO A 4 6.53 10.58 -28.30
N ASN A 5 6.91 9.45 -27.70
CA ASN A 5 6.02 8.53 -26.97
C ASN A 5 6.31 8.44 -25.47
N ASP A 6 7.18 9.30 -24.91
CA ASP A 6 7.43 9.37 -23.46
C ASP A 6 6.50 10.37 -22.73
N GLU A 7 5.36 10.73 -23.33
CA GLU A 7 4.29 11.44 -22.62
C GLU A 7 3.46 10.42 -21.85
N GLN A 8 4.01 9.91 -20.76
CA GLN A 8 3.20 9.23 -19.75
C GLN A 8 2.16 10.23 -19.26
N THR A 9 0.88 9.85 -19.41
CA THR A 9 -0.21 10.71 -18.95
C THR A 9 -0.14 10.81 -17.41
N PRO A 10 -0.49 11.96 -16.80
CA PRO A 10 -0.48 12.12 -15.34
C PRO A 10 -1.23 11.01 -14.57
N GLU A 11 -2.23 10.42 -15.23
CA GLU A 11 -3.06 9.32 -14.75
C GLU A 11 -2.30 7.97 -14.66
N GLU A 12 -1.32 7.74 -15.54
CA GLU A 12 -0.45 6.55 -15.51
C GLU A 12 0.64 6.66 -14.43
N ILE A 13 1.10 7.87 -14.14
CA ILE A 13 2.15 8.13 -13.14
C ILE A 13 1.57 8.08 -11.72
N LEU A 14 0.33 8.53 -11.52
CA LEU A 14 -0.34 8.57 -10.22
C LEU A 14 -1.78 8.03 -10.31
N PRO A 15 -1.98 6.70 -10.20
CA PRO A 15 -3.30 6.07 -10.33
C PRO A 15 -4.35 6.55 -9.32
N TRP A 16 -3.92 7.19 -8.23
CA TRP A 16 -4.82 7.79 -7.23
C TRP A 16 -5.24 9.22 -7.58
N ALA A 17 -4.51 9.92 -8.46
CA ALA A 17 -4.89 11.25 -8.93
C ALA A 17 -6.19 11.18 -9.74
N ALA A 18 -6.38 10.11 -10.52
CA ALA A 18 -7.62 9.83 -11.25
C ALA A 18 -8.83 9.52 -10.35
N SER A 19 -8.62 9.11 -9.10
CA SER A 19 -9.70 8.88 -8.12
C SER A 19 -9.95 10.07 -7.20
N PHE A 20 -9.08 11.08 -7.22
CA PHE A 20 -9.25 12.33 -6.48
C PHE A 20 -10.14 13.29 -7.28
N ASN A 21 -11.46 13.13 -7.15
CA ASN A 21 -12.41 14.05 -7.75
C ASN A 21 -12.61 15.28 -6.85
N LEU A 22 -12.17 16.45 -7.33
CA LEU A 22 -12.36 17.76 -6.68
C LEU A 22 -13.84 18.09 -6.42
N ASP A 23 -14.77 17.48 -7.16
CA ASP A 23 -16.21 17.66 -6.96
C ASP A 23 -16.74 17.05 -5.66
N ASN A 24 -15.98 16.13 -5.05
CA ASN A 24 -16.32 15.51 -3.77
C ASN A 24 -15.85 16.34 -2.57
N LEU A 25 -15.11 17.44 -2.78
CA LEU A 25 -14.69 18.31 -1.69
C LEU A 25 -15.88 19.16 -1.20
N PRO A 26 -16.19 19.12 0.11
CA PRO A 26 -17.28 19.91 0.66
C PRO A 26 -16.97 21.41 0.54
N ALA A 27 -17.94 22.19 0.07
CA ALA A 27 -17.88 23.64 0.21
C ALA A 27 -18.07 23.99 1.69
N PHE A 28 -17.28 24.92 2.22
CA PHE A 28 -17.40 25.35 3.60
C PHE A 28 -17.13 26.85 3.74
N VAL A 29 -17.63 27.41 4.84
CA VAL A 29 -17.50 28.81 5.19
C VAL A 29 -16.44 28.94 6.27
N VAL A 30 -15.53 29.90 6.11
CA VAL A 30 -14.52 30.25 7.11
C VAL A 30 -14.75 31.69 7.51
N GLN A 31 -14.69 31.96 8.80
CA GLN A 31 -14.74 33.32 9.30
C GLN A 31 -13.34 33.95 9.13
N ASP A 32 -13.28 35.07 8.41
CA ASP A 32 -12.05 35.85 8.27
C ASP A 32 -11.71 36.50 9.64
N PRO A 33 -10.53 36.23 10.22
CA PRO A 33 -10.16 36.73 11.54
C PRO A 33 -9.89 38.24 11.57
N GLU A 34 -9.63 38.87 10.42
CA GLU A 34 -9.36 40.31 10.33
C GLU A 34 -10.65 41.13 10.19
N THR A 35 -11.62 40.62 9.43
CA THR A 35 -12.88 41.33 9.14
C THR A 35 -14.08 40.79 9.91
N GLY A 36 -13.98 39.57 10.44
CA GLY A 36 -15.07 38.86 11.11
C GLY A 36 -16.14 38.31 10.17
N GLU A 37 -15.95 38.45 8.86
CA GLU A 37 -16.94 38.06 7.84
C GLU A 37 -16.87 36.57 7.50
N ASP A 38 -18.03 36.00 7.20
CA ASP A 38 -18.15 34.62 6.71
C ASP A 38 -17.80 34.56 5.23
N VAL A 39 -16.65 33.95 4.91
CA VAL A 39 -16.16 33.78 3.54
C VAL A 39 -16.41 32.35 3.07
N ALA A 40 -17.18 32.21 2.00
CA ALA A 40 -17.38 30.93 1.33
C ALA A 40 -16.10 30.53 0.57
N ILE A 41 -15.48 29.42 0.97
CA ILE A 41 -14.28 28.91 0.32
C ILE A 41 -14.70 28.06 -0.88
N SER A 42 -14.35 28.57 -2.07
CA SER A 42 -14.61 27.88 -3.33
C SER A 42 -13.69 26.66 -3.50
N ARG A 43 -14.09 25.74 -4.38
CA ARG A 43 -13.27 24.56 -4.73
C ARG A 43 -11.93 24.94 -5.36
N GLN A 44 -11.90 26.01 -6.16
CA GLN A 44 -10.68 26.52 -6.77
C GLN A 44 -9.71 27.09 -5.71
N THR A 45 -10.26 27.76 -4.70
CA THR A 45 -9.48 28.24 -3.55
C THR A 45 -8.84 27.07 -2.78
N MET A 46 -9.57 25.97 -2.61
CA MET A 46 -9.07 24.76 -1.96
C MET A 46 -7.95 24.08 -2.75
N ALA A 47 -8.09 23.99 -4.07
CA ALA A 47 -7.03 23.47 -4.94
C ALA A 47 -5.75 24.34 -4.85
N GLY A 48 -5.90 25.67 -4.80
CA GLY A 48 -4.79 26.58 -4.55
C GLY A 48 -4.11 26.38 -3.20
N ALA A 49 -4.89 26.15 -2.13
CA ALA A 49 -4.35 25.83 -0.80
C ALA A 49 -3.59 24.50 -0.77
N LEU A 50 -4.06 23.47 -1.49
CA LEU A 50 -3.37 22.20 -1.64
C LEU A 50 -2.01 22.38 -2.33
N VAL A 51 -1.96 23.16 -3.42
CA VAL A 51 -0.72 23.44 -4.15
C VAL A 51 0.25 24.23 -3.27
N ALA A 52 -0.22 25.29 -2.61
CA ALA A 52 0.62 26.07 -1.70
C ALA A 52 1.21 25.21 -0.56
N TYR A 53 0.42 24.30 0.01
CA TYR A 53 0.90 23.37 1.03
C TYR A 53 1.90 22.34 0.49
N ALA A 54 1.67 21.79 -0.71
CA ALA A 54 2.60 20.87 -1.36
C ALA A 54 3.97 21.53 -1.62
N MET A 55 3.97 22.83 -1.91
CA MET A 55 5.19 23.59 -2.18
C MET A 55 5.94 23.97 -0.90
N ASP A 56 5.24 24.34 0.18
CA ASP A 56 5.86 24.49 1.53
C ASP A 56 6.50 23.16 1.99
N LEU A 57 5.85 22.03 1.68
CA LEU A 57 6.42 20.70 1.95
C LEU A 57 7.68 20.44 1.10
N GLN A 58 7.68 20.84 -0.17
CA GLN A 58 8.85 20.71 -1.05
C GLN A 58 10.04 21.52 -0.54
N GLU A 59 9.81 22.74 -0.04
CA GLU A 59 10.82 23.59 0.58
C GLU A 59 11.43 22.92 1.82
N ARG A 60 10.59 22.42 2.73
CA ARG A 60 11.04 21.70 3.95
C ARG A 60 11.83 20.44 3.65
N LEU A 61 11.61 19.84 2.48
CA LEU A 61 12.28 18.61 2.02
C LEU A 61 13.50 18.89 1.12
N GLY A 62 13.83 20.16 0.83
CA GLY A 62 14.99 20.55 0.03
C GLY A 62 14.91 20.19 -1.45
N MET A 63 13.70 20.07 -2.00
CA MET A 63 13.47 19.84 -3.43
C MET A 63 13.53 21.18 -4.22
N PRO A 64 13.79 21.17 -5.55
CA PRO A 64 13.79 22.39 -6.35
C PRO A 64 12.46 23.15 -6.19
N PHE A 65 12.58 24.43 -5.85
CA PHE A 65 11.50 25.24 -5.30
C PHE A 65 11.01 26.29 -6.29
N THR A 66 9.71 26.29 -6.56
CA THR A 66 9.00 27.46 -7.09
C THR A 66 8.25 28.11 -5.93
N PRO A 67 8.30 29.44 -5.74
CA PRO A 67 7.57 30.10 -4.66
C PRO A 67 6.07 29.79 -4.70
N PRO A 68 5.42 29.42 -3.57
CA PRO A 68 4.00 29.08 -3.50
C PRO A 68 3.09 30.17 -4.08
N GLN A 69 3.42 31.44 -3.83
CA GLN A 69 2.70 32.58 -4.37
C GLN A 69 2.74 32.58 -5.91
N GLN A 70 3.90 32.35 -6.50
CA GLN A 70 4.08 32.36 -7.95
C GLN A 70 3.25 31.26 -8.62
N ALA A 71 3.25 30.04 -8.05
CA ALA A 71 2.43 28.96 -8.60
C ALA A 71 0.92 29.21 -8.48
N VAL A 72 0.48 29.81 -7.37
CA VAL A 72 -0.93 30.18 -7.18
C VAL A 72 -1.36 31.26 -8.18
N GLU A 73 -0.49 32.23 -8.44
CA GLU A 73 -0.72 33.27 -9.44
C GLU A 73 -0.71 32.71 -10.87
N GLU A 74 0.21 31.78 -11.20
CA GLU A 74 0.25 31.07 -12.48
C GLU A 74 -1.02 30.22 -12.72
N MET A 75 -1.67 29.75 -11.65
CA MET A 75 -2.97 29.08 -11.71
C MET A 75 -4.17 30.03 -11.81
N GLY A 76 -3.95 31.36 -11.85
CA GLY A 76 -5.00 32.36 -11.91
C GLY A 76 -5.79 32.52 -10.60
N LEU A 77 -5.20 32.10 -9.47
CA LEU A 77 -5.85 32.12 -8.15
C LEU A 77 -5.37 33.31 -7.31
N SER A 78 -6.22 33.79 -6.41
CA SER A 78 -5.83 34.86 -5.48
C SER A 78 -5.01 34.30 -4.32
N TRP A 79 -3.76 34.76 -4.19
CA TRP A 79 -2.89 34.41 -3.07
C TRP A 79 -3.52 34.70 -1.70
N ARG A 80 -4.24 35.83 -1.57
CA ARG A 80 -4.96 36.19 -0.34
C ARG A 80 -6.01 35.14 0.04
N LEU A 81 -6.81 34.66 -0.93
CA LEU A 81 -7.83 33.64 -0.67
C LEU A 81 -7.19 32.28 -0.33
N VAL A 82 -6.05 31.97 -0.93
CA VAL A 82 -5.27 30.78 -0.61
C VAL A 82 -4.71 30.83 0.81
N GLN A 83 -4.18 31.97 1.25
CA GLN A 83 -3.71 32.16 2.63
C GLN A 83 -4.85 32.01 3.65
N LEU A 84 -6.06 32.47 3.35
CA LEU A 84 -7.24 32.27 4.20
C LEU A 84 -7.65 30.79 4.30
N ALA A 85 -7.49 30.03 3.23
CA ALA A 85 -7.84 28.61 3.20
C ALA A 85 -6.73 27.70 3.80
N LEU A 86 -5.49 28.17 3.86
CA LEU A 86 -4.32 27.37 4.25
C LEU A 86 -4.43 26.79 5.67
N PRO A 87 -4.81 27.53 6.74
CA PRO A 87 -4.91 26.97 8.09
C PRO A 87 -5.97 25.87 8.20
N ARG A 88 -7.10 26.03 7.49
CA ARG A 88 -8.16 25.03 7.47
C ARG A 88 -7.77 23.80 6.68
N PHE A 89 -7.04 24.00 5.58
CA PHE A 89 -6.43 22.89 4.84
C PHE A 89 -5.41 22.14 5.69
N GLU A 90 -4.55 22.84 6.44
CA GLU A 90 -3.60 22.20 7.36
C GLU A 90 -4.31 21.39 8.45
N GLU A 91 -5.43 21.89 8.99
CA GLU A 91 -6.23 21.17 9.98
C GLU A 91 -6.86 19.90 9.38
N MET A 92 -7.43 20.00 8.18
CA MET A 92 -7.94 18.85 7.44
C MET A 92 -6.83 17.87 7.08
N ALA A 93 -5.65 18.37 6.68
CA ALA A 93 -4.47 17.58 6.38
C ALA A 93 -3.94 16.86 7.62
N ARG A 94 -3.97 17.48 8.81
CA ARG A 94 -3.68 16.81 10.09
C ARG A 94 -4.66 15.68 10.38
N GLY A 95 -5.92 15.82 9.97
CA GLY A 95 -6.92 14.73 10.03
C GLY A 95 -6.68 13.62 8.99
N LEU A 96 -6.08 13.95 7.84
CA LEU A 96 -5.66 13.00 6.81
C LEU A 96 -4.36 12.27 7.16
N VAL A 97 -3.51 12.87 7.99
CA VAL A 97 -2.47 12.16 8.74
C VAL A 97 -3.19 11.26 9.73
N LYS A 98 -3.67 10.11 9.24
CA LYS A 98 -4.00 8.96 10.09
C LYS A 98 -2.82 8.83 11.05
N THR A 99 -3.09 8.98 12.35
CA THR A 99 -2.23 8.46 13.43
C THR A 99 -1.55 7.21 12.88
N PRO A 100 -0.21 7.11 12.85
CA PRO A 100 0.49 6.00 12.22
C PRO A 100 -0.18 4.71 12.65
N GLY A 101 -0.94 4.13 11.72
CA GLY A 101 -1.95 3.14 12.07
C GLY A 101 -1.25 1.90 12.57
N ARG A 102 -1.20 1.71 13.89
CA ARG A 102 -0.23 0.84 14.58
C ARG A 102 1.22 1.27 14.23
N PRO A 103 2.17 1.28 15.18
CA PRO A 103 3.58 1.36 14.79
C PRO A 103 3.82 0.33 13.69
N ARG A 104 4.40 0.77 12.54
CA ARG A 104 4.91 -0.16 11.53
C ARG A 104 5.74 -1.14 12.32
N LYS A 105 5.30 -2.40 12.40
CA LYS A 105 6.01 -3.42 13.16
C LYS A 105 7.45 -3.36 12.65
N GLU A 106 8.36 -2.93 13.52
CA GLU A 106 9.76 -2.72 13.20
C GLU A 106 10.25 -3.95 12.44
N VAL A 107 10.90 -3.70 11.31
CA VAL A 107 11.58 -4.66 10.42
C VAL A 107 10.84 -5.99 10.26
N ASN A 108 10.28 -6.20 9.08
CA ASN A 108 9.49 -7.35 8.69
C ASN A 108 10.28 -8.68 8.83
N ASP A 109 10.39 -9.18 10.06
CA ASP A 109 11.10 -10.40 10.44
C ASP A 109 10.49 -11.66 9.78
N ARG A 110 9.40 -11.47 9.04
CA ARG A 110 8.81 -12.45 8.13
C ARG A 110 9.67 -12.75 6.89
N TRP A 111 10.66 -11.92 6.56
CA TRP A 111 11.57 -12.11 5.43
C TRP A 111 13.04 -12.27 5.85
N SER A 112 13.34 -12.24 7.15
CA SER A 112 14.72 -12.29 7.66
C SER A 112 15.37 -13.68 7.58
N HIS A 113 14.60 -14.72 7.24
CA HIS A 113 15.16 -16.06 7.13
C HIS A 113 16.00 -16.19 5.85
N PRO A 114 17.22 -16.76 5.91
CA PRO A 114 18.11 -16.84 4.74
C PRO A 114 17.50 -17.59 3.55
N GLY A 115 16.68 -18.61 3.81
CA GLY A 115 15.97 -19.34 2.76
C GLY A 115 14.63 -18.74 2.31
N SER A 116 14.24 -17.56 2.77
CA SER A 116 12.94 -16.94 2.43
C SER A 116 12.75 -16.75 0.93
N LEU A 117 13.77 -16.25 0.23
CA LEU A 117 13.70 -16.04 -1.23
C LEU A 117 13.57 -17.39 -1.95
N THR A 118 14.42 -18.37 -1.61
CA THR A 118 14.39 -19.70 -2.21
C THR A 118 13.04 -20.40 -2.05
N VAL A 119 12.41 -20.30 -0.87
CA VAL A 119 11.08 -20.88 -0.63
C VAL A 119 10.02 -20.16 -1.46
N ALA A 120 10.06 -18.83 -1.52
CA ALA A 120 9.09 -18.05 -2.28
C ALA A 120 9.20 -18.31 -3.79
N GLU A 121 10.41 -18.39 -4.32
CA GLU A 121 10.67 -18.71 -5.73
C GLU A 121 10.21 -20.12 -6.07
N ALA A 122 10.56 -21.13 -5.28
CA ALA A 122 10.12 -22.51 -5.52
C ALA A 122 8.59 -22.64 -5.55
N ILE A 123 7.89 -21.88 -4.71
CA ILE A 123 6.42 -21.86 -4.68
C ILE A 123 5.84 -21.13 -5.88
N ARG A 124 6.39 -19.97 -6.23
CA ARG A 124 6.02 -19.21 -7.43
C ARG A 124 6.16 -20.09 -8.67
N ASP A 125 7.33 -20.69 -8.86
CA ASP A 125 7.67 -21.47 -10.04
C ASP A 125 6.77 -22.70 -10.15
N TYR A 126 6.54 -23.41 -9.03
CA TYR A 126 5.60 -24.53 -9.01
C TYR A 126 4.17 -24.12 -9.37
N LEU A 127 3.69 -22.96 -8.90
CA LEU A 127 2.35 -22.47 -9.24
C LEU A 127 2.22 -22.02 -10.69
N TYR A 128 3.30 -21.52 -11.30
CA TYR A 128 3.34 -21.24 -12.74
C TYR A 128 3.23 -22.52 -13.57
N GLU A 129 3.97 -23.57 -13.19
CA GLU A 129 3.96 -24.86 -13.89
C GLU A 129 2.68 -25.67 -13.64
N ASN A 130 2.02 -25.46 -12.49
CA ASN A 130 0.86 -26.23 -12.06
C ASN A 130 -0.33 -25.30 -11.75
N PRO A 131 -0.91 -24.63 -12.77
CA PRO A 131 -2.06 -23.76 -12.56
C PRO A 131 -3.22 -24.55 -11.93
N GLY A 132 -3.83 -23.99 -10.89
CA GLY A 132 -4.89 -24.64 -10.11
C GLY A 132 -4.41 -25.48 -8.93
N ALA A 133 -3.09 -25.65 -8.74
CA ALA A 133 -2.53 -26.31 -7.56
C ALA A 133 -2.89 -25.61 -6.24
N ALA A 134 -3.15 -24.31 -6.28
CA ALA A 134 -3.87 -23.57 -5.24
C ALA A 134 -5.03 -22.81 -5.89
N SER A 135 -6.27 -23.10 -5.48
CA SER A 135 -7.46 -22.49 -6.05
C SER A 135 -8.48 -22.15 -4.98
N ARG A 136 -9.33 -21.15 -5.23
CA ARG A 136 -10.40 -20.78 -4.32
C ARG A 136 -11.65 -21.59 -4.65
N ASN A 137 -12.13 -22.36 -3.68
CA ASN A 137 -13.39 -23.07 -3.81
C ASN A 137 -14.54 -22.06 -3.79
N ALA A 138 -15.32 -21.97 -4.87
CA ALA A 138 -16.38 -20.98 -5.03
C ALA A 138 -17.52 -21.14 -4.01
N ALA A 139 -17.86 -22.37 -3.62
CA ALA A 139 -18.96 -22.65 -2.69
C ALA A 139 -18.62 -22.30 -1.23
N THR A 140 -17.37 -22.47 -0.82
CA THR A 140 -16.94 -22.28 0.59
C THR A 140 -16.06 -21.05 0.81
N GLY A 141 -15.57 -20.43 -0.27
CA GLY A 141 -14.61 -19.34 -0.25
C GLY A 141 -13.20 -19.73 0.23
N ARG A 142 -12.96 -21.01 0.56
CA ARG A 142 -11.69 -21.52 1.10
C ARG A 142 -10.71 -21.87 0.00
N THR A 143 -9.42 -21.66 0.25
CA THR A 143 -8.37 -22.14 -0.66
C THR A 143 -8.19 -23.65 -0.52
N VAL A 144 -8.24 -24.35 -1.65
CA VAL A 144 -7.96 -25.77 -1.79
C VAL A 144 -6.58 -25.91 -2.43
N TYR A 145 -5.81 -26.87 -1.94
CA TYR A 145 -4.44 -27.12 -2.36
C TYR A 145 -4.31 -28.56 -2.86
N SER A 146 -3.64 -28.74 -3.99
CA SER A 146 -3.31 -30.06 -4.53
C SER A 146 -2.38 -30.84 -3.59
N GLU A 147 -2.34 -32.17 -3.74
CA GLU A 147 -1.43 -33.00 -2.94
C GLU A 147 0.04 -32.70 -3.27
N GLY A 148 0.37 -32.51 -4.56
CA GLY A 148 1.72 -32.12 -4.99
C GLY A 148 2.19 -30.79 -4.40
N PHE A 149 1.32 -29.77 -4.37
CA PHE A 149 1.66 -28.49 -3.75
C PHE A 149 1.91 -28.63 -2.25
N ARG A 150 1.07 -29.43 -1.56
CA ARG A 150 1.26 -29.73 -0.14
C ARG A 150 2.61 -30.40 0.10
N ASP A 151 2.96 -31.41 -0.69
CA ASP A 151 4.20 -32.15 -0.52
C ASP A 151 5.43 -31.28 -0.79
N LEU A 152 5.38 -30.41 -1.81
CA LEU A 152 6.41 -29.39 -2.05
C LEU A 152 6.60 -28.51 -0.81
N VAL A 153 5.52 -27.87 -0.33
CA VAL A 153 5.60 -26.95 0.81
C VAL A 153 6.13 -27.66 2.06
N LEU A 154 5.68 -28.89 2.32
CA LEU A 154 6.21 -29.68 3.45
C LEU A 154 7.66 -30.13 3.25
N GLY A 155 8.12 -30.29 2.00
CA GLY A 155 9.53 -30.57 1.68
C GLY A 155 10.41 -29.35 1.93
N LEU A 156 9.99 -28.18 1.44
CA LEU A 156 10.70 -26.90 1.61
C LEU A 156 10.85 -26.52 3.08
N LEU A 157 9.82 -26.77 3.90
CA LEU A 157 9.80 -26.46 5.34
C LEU A 157 10.28 -27.60 6.23
N GLY A 158 10.57 -28.77 5.64
CA GLY A 158 10.97 -29.97 6.38
C GLY A 158 12.41 -29.89 6.91
N PRO A 159 12.84 -30.84 7.75
CA PRO A 159 14.23 -30.94 8.19
C PRO A 159 15.17 -31.03 6.98
N GLY A 160 16.12 -30.10 6.87
CA GLY A 160 17.06 -30.01 5.75
C GLY A 160 16.55 -29.24 4.51
N GLY A 161 15.31 -28.76 4.53
CA GLY A 161 14.78 -27.88 3.50
C GLY A 161 15.24 -26.42 3.67
N PRO A 162 15.16 -25.59 2.61
CA PRO A 162 15.58 -24.18 2.67
C PRO A 162 14.77 -23.34 3.66
N GLY A 163 13.54 -23.76 4.00
CA GLY A 163 12.70 -23.14 5.01
C GLY A 163 12.75 -23.78 6.40
N ALA A 164 13.71 -24.69 6.64
CA ALA A 164 13.85 -25.33 7.94
C ALA A 164 14.11 -24.29 9.04
N GLY A 165 13.27 -24.28 10.08
CA GLY A 165 13.37 -23.32 11.19
C GLY A 165 12.62 -22.01 10.99
N MET A 166 11.94 -21.81 9.85
CA MET A 166 11.08 -20.64 9.66
C MET A 166 9.93 -20.61 10.69
N ASN A 167 9.72 -19.44 11.28
CA ASN A 167 8.58 -19.20 12.17
C ASN A 167 7.27 -19.06 11.36
N ALA A 168 6.12 -19.12 12.05
CA ALA A 168 4.81 -19.10 11.39
C ALA A 168 4.56 -17.83 10.53
N ALA A 169 5.14 -16.68 10.89
CA ALA A 169 5.01 -15.46 10.12
C ALA A 169 5.85 -15.53 8.83
N GLN A 170 7.07 -16.07 8.91
CA GLN A 170 7.96 -16.29 7.77
C GLN A 170 7.36 -17.29 6.79
N VAL A 171 6.88 -18.43 7.30
CA VAL A 171 6.23 -19.44 6.47
C VAL A 171 5.00 -18.87 5.76
N ARG A 172 4.15 -18.12 6.47
CA ARG A 172 2.99 -17.49 5.83
C ARG A 172 3.39 -16.49 4.75
N ALA A 173 4.45 -15.72 4.97
CA ALA A 173 4.94 -14.75 4.00
C ALA A 173 5.49 -15.40 2.73
N CYS A 174 6.25 -16.49 2.88
CA CYS A 174 6.88 -17.16 1.73
C CYS A 174 5.91 -18.07 0.97
N THR A 175 4.96 -18.71 1.68
CA THR A 175 4.11 -19.75 1.09
C THR A 175 2.69 -19.31 0.77
N GLY A 176 2.22 -18.21 1.37
CA GLY A 176 0.80 -17.81 1.33
C GLY A 176 -0.15 -18.75 2.10
N VAL A 177 0.34 -19.87 2.62
CA VAL A 177 -0.47 -20.87 3.32
C VAL A 177 -0.68 -20.44 4.78
N PRO A 178 -1.91 -20.43 5.29
CA PRO A 178 -2.17 -20.15 6.71
C PRO A 178 -1.51 -21.17 7.64
N ALA A 179 -0.95 -20.71 8.77
CA ALA A 179 -0.28 -21.56 9.76
C ALA A 179 -1.14 -22.75 10.24
N ARG A 180 -2.47 -22.53 10.41
CA ARG A 180 -3.41 -23.60 10.78
C ARG A 180 -3.48 -24.71 9.74
N THR A 181 -3.42 -24.37 8.46
CA THR A 181 -3.44 -25.33 7.35
C THR A 181 -2.17 -26.17 7.33
N LEU A 182 -1.02 -25.55 7.58
CA LEU A 182 0.27 -26.24 7.66
C LEU A 182 0.34 -27.22 8.83
N ALA A 183 -0.15 -26.82 10.01
CA ALA A 183 -0.24 -27.71 11.17
C ALA A 183 -1.09 -28.95 10.88
N LEU A 184 -2.22 -28.78 10.16
CA LEU A 184 -3.05 -29.90 9.71
C LEU A 184 -2.31 -30.84 8.75
N TRP A 185 -1.50 -30.30 7.84
CA TRP A 185 -0.73 -31.10 6.89
C TRP A 185 0.39 -31.89 7.58
N GLN A 186 1.12 -31.24 8.50
CA GLN A 186 2.17 -31.88 9.30
C GLN A 186 1.60 -33.03 10.16
N GLY A 187 0.45 -32.81 10.82
CA GLY A 187 -0.22 -33.85 11.60
C GLY A 187 -0.66 -35.06 10.76
N ARG A 188 -1.15 -34.84 9.53
CA ARG A 188 -1.52 -35.94 8.60
C ARG A 188 -0.31 -36.72 8.08
N LYS A 189 0.84 -36.07 7.86
CA LYS A 189 2.08 -36.73 7.41
C LYS A 189 2.66 -37.64 8.50
N LEU A 190 2.58 -37.21 9.76
CA LEU A 190 2.96 -38.04 10.92
C LEU A 190 2.02 -39.25 11.09
N GLY A 191 0.70 -39.06 10.93
CA GLY A 191 -0.28 -40.14 10.98
C GLY A 191 -0.14 -41.19 9.88
N LYS A 192 0.26 -40.81 8.66
CA LYS A 192 0.54 -41.76 7.56
C LYS A 192 1.80 -42.61 7.81
N ARG A 193 2.82 -42.07 8.49
CA ARG A 193 4.05 -42.82 8.85
C ARG A 193 3.84 -43.82 9.99
N GLY A 194 2.96 -43.54 10.95
CA GLY A 194 2.67 -44.43 12.08
C GLY A 194 1.80 -45.67 11.76
N ARG A 195 1.22 -45.73 10.55
CA ARG A 195 0.29 -46.80 10.15
C ARG A 195 0.88 -47.88 9.23
N ARG A 196 2.20 -47.81 8.96
CA ARG A 196 2.97 -48.92 8.38
C ARG A 196 3.65 -49.67 9.53
N LYS A 197 2.93 -50.63 10.09
CA LYS A 197 3.49 -51.77 10.83
C LYS A 197 2.89 -53.02 10.22
#